data_AF-A0A914L779-F1
#
_entry.id   AF-A0A914L779-F1
#
_cell.length_a   1.000
_cell.length_b   1.000
_cell.length_c   1.000
_cell.angle_alpha   90.00
_cell.angle_beta   90.00
_cell.angle_gamma   90.00
#
_symmetry.space_group_name_H-M   'P 1'
#
loop_
_entity.id
_entity.type
_entity.pdbx_description
1 polymer ?
#
loop_
_entity_poly.entity_id
_entity_poly.type
_entity_poly.pdbx_seq_one_letter_code
_entity_poly.pdbx_strand_id
1 'polypeptide(L)'
;MQNNNQSTQQISNEASTSTIKNAPKCLVCGQENPKMHYGVLACLGCKGFFRRALKKLNEYECFHNNNCIIDKNERTSCRACRLQKCLDVGMDPAAVRPDRSLTGKQQLETHRFSLSPIRRRLSSIDEKTTNNNDEKTKNLSQKLPVDLRTMLMTLQNIEAKVVHGDTTHDAADIYPLRINTIREIIEEPKKLMGRRTEMRYEPYRMAKNEEFFVVVYRRLIAAVDWVEALADRVGGLSIEDRISLVKSCFGPLTLFKCSARTAVVTQNEDMLCLCNFAYVPRNISKAYNDAYHLDNGLVDRLLNELVTPFRRIHLSEEEIVNFFLIF
;
A
#
# COMPACT_ATOMS: atom_id res chain seq x y z
N MET A 1 88.09 -2.45 1.71
CA MET A 1 87.16 -3.58 1.96
C MET A 1 86.08 -3.04 2.89
N GLN A 2 84.99 -2.52 2.32
CA GLN A 2 83.71 -3.20 2.07
C GLN A 2 82.89 -3.51 3.34
N ASN A 3 81.65 -3.00 3.28
CA ASN A 3 80.39 -3.46 3.86
C ASN A 3 79.93 -3.00 5.25
N ASN A 4 79.02 -2.01 5.22
CA ASN A 4 77.58 -2.13 5.54
C ASN A 4 77.15 -3.23 6.53
N ASN A 5 76.41 -2.83 7.57
CA ASN A 5 74.95 -2.98 7.54
C ASN A 5 74.22 -2.20 8.64
N GLN A 6 73.05 -1.70 8.23
CA GLN A 6 72.01 -0.96 8.95
C GLN A 6 71.35 -1.79 10.05
N SER A 7 70.75 -1.12 11.05
CA SER A 7 69.30 -1.20 11.38
C SER A 7 68.93 -0.33 12.59
N THR A 8 68.33 0.83 12.30
CA THR A 8 67.06 1.39 12.81
C THR A 8 66.61 1.13 14.26
N GLN A 9 66.33 2.22 15.00
CA GLN A 9 64.99 2.52 15.57
C GLN A 9 64.93 3.95 16.16
N GLN A 10 63.91 4.71 15.73
CA GLN A 10 63.53 6.07 16.15
C GLN A 10 62.50 6.02 17.30
N ILE A 11 62.54 6.93 18.28
CA ILE A 11 61.36 7.50 18.99
C ILE A 11 61.68 8.93 19.53
N SER A 12 60.65 9.80 19.50
CA SER A 12 60.42 11.06 20.27
C SER A 12 61.25 12.31 19.94
N ASN A 13 60.73 13.55 19.90
CA ASN A 13 59.48 14.12 20.39
C ASN A 13 59.13 15.47 19.72
N GLU A 14 57.82 15.69 19.60
CA GLU A 14 57.05 16.93 19.82
C GLU A 14 57.38 18.23 19.06
N ALA A 15 56.41 18.65 18.23
CA ALA A 15 55.96 20.03 18.22
C ALA A 15 54.44 20.09 17.97
N SER A 16 53.74 20.43 19.05
CA SER A 16 52.31 20.72 19.11
C SER A 16 51.97 21.93 18.24
N THR A 17 50.99 21.80 17.36
CA THR A 17 50.21 22.97 16.93
C THR A 17 48.74 22.56 16.92
N SER A 18 48.07 23.02 17.96
CA SER A 18 46.65 22.99 18.20
C SER A 18 45.89 23.67 17.08
N THR A 19 45.39 22.86 16.15
CA THR A 19 44.13 23.14 15.45
C THR A 19 43.50 21.80 15.17
N ILE A 20 42.82 21.22 16.17
CA ILE A 20 41.93 20.06 15.93
C ILE A 20 40.73 20.60 15.16
N LYS A 21 40.94 20.85 13.86
CA LYS A 21 39.88 20.96 12.88
C LYS A 21 39.15 19.63 12.97
N ASN A 22 37.91 19.64 13.46
CA ASN A 22 37.05 18.46 13.52
C ASN A 22 37.10 17.73 12.17
N ALA A 23 37.89 16.66 12.10
CA ALA A 23 38.01 15.89 10.89
C ALA A 23 36.61 15.40 10.50
N PRO A 24 36.21 15.51 9.23
CA PRO A 24 34.88 15.11 8.79
C PRO A 24 34.59 13.68 9.25
N LYS A 25 33.42 13.43 9.83
CA LYS A 25 32.97 12.11 10.29
C LYS A 25 31.76 11.66 9.48
N CYS A 26 31.61 10.34 9.32
CA CYS A 26 30.45 9.74 8.68
C CYS A 26 29.16 10.16 9.39
N LEU A 27 28.22 10.79 8.66
CA LEU A 27 26.99 11.30 9.26
C LEU A 27 26.08 10.19 9.82
N VAL A 28 26.25 8.94 9.36
CA VAL A 28 25.46 7.79 9.83
C VAL A 28 26.00 7.20 11.13
N CYS A 29 27.30 6.93 11.22
CA CYS A 29 27.89 6.14 12.34
C CYS A 29 29.11 6.80 12.99
N GLY A 30 29.52 7.99 12.57
CA GLY A 30 30.64 8.72 13.16
C GLY A 30 32.04 8.18 12.81
N GLN A 31 32.17 7.18 11.94
CA GLN A 31 33.48 6.68 11.49
C GLN A 31 34.30 7.78 10.78
N GLU A 32 35.60 7.82 11.06
CA GLU A 32 36.57 8.78 10.50
C GLU A 32 36.85 8.54 9.02
N ASN A 33 37.44 9.55 8.36
CA ASN A 33 37.81 9.55 6.94
C ASN A 33 36.66 9.16 5.97
N PRO A 34 35.46 9.76 6.10
CA PRO A 34 34.36 9.53 5.18
C PRO A 34 34.59 10.19 3.81
N LYS A 35 33.81 9.75 2.82
CA LYS A 35 33.76 10.37 1.48
C LYS A 35 32.30 10.60 1.07
N MET A 36 32.08 11.37 0.02
CA MET A 36 30.74 11.58 -0.52
C MET A 36 30.21 10.29 -1.18
N HIS A 37 29.13 9.75 -0.64
CA HIS A 37 28.45 8.56 -1.12
C HIS A 37 26.93 8.78 -1.07
N TYR A 38 26.28 8.65 -2.22
CA TYR A 38 24.83 8.83 -2.37
C TYR A 38 24.32 10.17 -1.81
N GLY A 39 25.02 11.26 -2.08
CA GLY A 39 24.61 12.62 -1.67
C GLY A 39 25.11 13.06 -0.28
N VAL A 40 25.70 12.18 0.53
CA VAL A 40 26.13 12.53 1.90
C VAL A 40 27.55 12.07 2.23
N LEU A 41 28.12 12.66 3.27
CA LEU A 41 29.41 12.29 3.82
C LEU A 41 29.29 10.98 4.63
N ALA A 42 29.75 9.86 4.07
CA ALA A 42 29.63 8.54 4.67
C ALA A 42 30.88 7.66 4.52
N CYS A 43 31.06 6.74 5.47
CA CYS A 43 32.11 5.72 5.40
C CYS A 43 31.75 4.59 4.41
N LEU A 44 32.76 3.82 3.99
CA LEU A 44 32.58 2.66 3.11
C LEU A 44 31.58 1.62 3.65
N GLY A 45 31.54 1.43 4.98
CA GLY A 45 30.60 0.52 5.62
C GLY A 45 29.15 0.93 5.43
N CYS A 46 28.82 2.21 5.60
CA CYS A 46 27.47 2.73 5.38
C CYS A 46 27.12 2.81 3.89
N LYS A 47 28.08 3.14 3.01
CA LYS A 47 27.91 3.03 1.56
C LYS A 47 27.49 1.62 1.13
N GLY A 48 28.26 0.60 1.56
CA GLY A 48 27.99 -0.79 1.20
C GLY A 48 26.69 -1.31 1.79
N PHE A 49 26.40 -0.92 3.03
CA PHE A 49 25.15 -1.24 3.69
C PHE A 49 23.95 -0.65 2.94
N PHE A 50 23.94 0.67 2.67
CA PHE A 50 22.82 1.35 2.01
C PHE A 50 22.46 0.72 0.66
N ARG A 51 23.46 0.44 -0.20
CA ARG A 51 23.24 -0.25 -1.48
C ARG A 51 22.57 -1.62 -1.33
N ARG A 52 22.96 -2.42 -0.34
CA ARG A 52 22.36 -3.75 -0.12
C ARG A 52 20.99 -3.64 0.53
N ALA A 53 20.83 -2.67 1.43
CA ALA A 53 19.65 -2.49 2.23
C ALA A 53 18.43 -2.07 1.39
N LEU A 54 18.62 -1.25 0.36
CA LEU A 54 17.56 -0.84 -0.57
C LEU A 54 16.93 -2.01 -1.34
N LYS A 55 17.64 -3.13 -1.51
CA LYS A 55 17.09 -4.33 -2.18
C LYS A 55 16.17 -5.16 -1.29
N LYS A 56 16.21 -4.92 0.03
CA LYS A 56 15.60 -5.76 1.06
C LYS A 56 14.92 -4.89 2.12
N LEU A 57 14.27 -3.81 1.69
CA LEU A 57 13.62 -2.84 2.59
C LEU A 57 12.61 -3.49 3.53
N ASN A 58 11.82 -4.42 3.00
CA ASN A 58 10.75 -5.10 3.74
C ASN A 58 11.27 -6.20 4.69
N GLU A 59 12.57 -6.50 4.70
CA GLU A 59 13.17 -7.54 5.56
C GLU A 59 13.72 -6.98 6.88
N TYR A 60 13.74 -5.65 7.07
CA TYR A 60 14.34 -5.04 8.25
C TYR A 60 13.30 -4.49 9.22
N GLU A 61 13.11 -5.21 10.32
CA GLU A 61 12.31 -4.76 11.45
C GLU A 61 13.21 -4.43 12.66
N CYS A 62 12.81 -3.44 13.46
CA CYS A 62 13.49 -3.11 14.70
C CYS A 62 12.77 -3.74 15.89
N PHE A 63 13.51 -4.50 16.70
CA PHE A 63 12.99 -5.08 17.95
C PHE A 63 13.00 -4.12 19.15
N HIS A 64 13.49 -2.89 18.98
CA HIS A 64 13.70 -1.90 20.06
C HIS A 64 13.12 -0.52 19.69
N ASN A 65 11.84 -0.49 19.29
CA ASN A 65 11.04 0.73 19.08
C ASN A 65 11.60 1.76 18.08
N ASN A 66 12.39 1.33 17.10
CA ASN A 66 12.99 2.21 16.07
C ASN A 66 13.88 3.34 16.63
N ASN A 67 14.50 3.16 17.79
CA ASN A 67 15.36 4.19 18.40
C ASN A 67 16.75 3.66 18.79
N CYS A 68 17.27 2.66 18.06
CA CYS A 68 18.60 2.11 18.34
C CYS A 68 19.70 3.15 18.02
N ILE A 69 20.70 3.24 18.89
CA ILE A 69 21.87 4.08 18.67
C ILE A 69 22.73 3.45 17.57
N ILE A 70 23.11 4.27 16.58
CA ILE A 70 23.96 3.86 15.47
C ILE A 70 25.28 4.61 15.56
N ASP A 71 26.31 3.92 16.05
CA ASP A 71 27.68 4.41 16.16
C ASP A 71 28.68 3.50 15.41
N LYS A 72 29.98 3.76 15.52
CA LYS A 72 31.01 3.01 14.78
C LYS A 72 31.09 1.53 15.18
N ASN A 73 30.71 1.19 16.42
CA ASN A 73 30.87 -0.13 17.03
C ASN A 73 29.59 -0.97 16.91
N GLU A 74 28.42 -0.35 17.10
CA GLU A 74 27.12 -1.02 17.23
C GLU A 74 26.18 -0.80 16.03
N ARG A 75 26.64 -0.13 14.97
CA ARG A 75 25.87 0.04 13.72
C ARG A 75 25.40 -1.28 13.07
N THR A 76 25.86 -2.44 13.48
CA THR A 76 25.39 -3.74 12.97
C THR A 76 24.24 -4.34 13.78
N SER A 77 23.98 -3.83 14.99
CA SER A 77 23.01 -4.38 15.94
C SER A 77 21.56 -4.23 15.46
N CYS A 78 21.24 -3.12 14.79
CA CYS A 78 19.90 -2.91 14.22
C CYS A 78 19.99 -2.43 12.77
N ARG A 79 19.61 -3.31 11.82
CA ARG A 79 19.60 -2.99 10.39
C ARG A 79 18.51 -1.97 10.05
N ALA A 80 17.34 -2.07 10.67
CA ALA A 80 16.23 -1.14 10.47
C ALA A 80 16.61 0.30 10.85
N CYS A 81 17.08 0.53 12.09
CA CYS A 81 17.48 1.87 12.55
C CYS A 81 18.70 2.41 11.78
N ARG A 82 19.63 1.54 11.36
CA ARG A 82 20.77 1.97 10.53
C ARG A 82 20.32 2.46 9.16
N LEU A 83 19.38 1.77 8.51
CA LEU A 83 18.82 2.18 7.24
C LEU A 83 18.01 3.47 7.38
N GLN A 84 17.18 3.56 8.42
CA GLN A 84 16.44 4.79 8.72
C GLN A 84 17.40 5.97 8.87
N LYS A 85 18.48 5.81 9.67
CA LYS A 85 19.48 6.86 9.83
C LYS A 85 20.22 7.22 8.54
N CYS A 86 20.47 6.26 7.64
CA CYS A 86 21.03 6.55 6.31
C CYS A 86 20.12 7.51 5.52
N LEU A 87 18.81 7.27 5.55
CA LEU A 87 17.82 8.10 4.87
C LEU A 87 17.68 9.46 5.56
N ASP A 88 17.64 9.49 6.89
CA ASP A 88 17.49 10.72 7.68
C ASP A 88 18.64 11.71 7.47
N VAL A 89 19.87 11.21 7.26
CA VAL A 89 21.03 12.07 6.94
C VAL A 89 21.06 12.50 5.47
N GLY A 90 20.15 12.00 4.63
CA GLY A 90 19.98 12.40 3.24
C GLY A 90 20.63 11.48 2.20
N MET A 91 20.92 10.20 2.50
CA MET A 91 21.39 9.28 1.46
C MET A 91 20.30 9.10 0.41
N ASP A 92 20.61 9.42 -0.84
CA ASP A 92 19.68 9.33 -1.97
C ASP A 92 19.65 7.91 -2.56
N PRO A 93 18.52 7.19 -2.46
CA PRO A 93 18.36 5.88 -3.11
C PRO A 93 18.51 5.93 -4.63
N ALA A 94 18.12 7.04 -5.28
CA ALA A 94 18.21 7.18 -6.73
C ALA A 94 19.67 7.28 -7.22
N ALA A 95 20.58 7.70 -6.35
CA ALA A 95 22.02 7.72 -6.63
C ALA A 95 22.66 6.31 -6.64
N VAL A 96 21.92 5.27 -6.22
CA VAL A 96 22.39 3.88 -6.28
C VAL A 96 22.14 3.33 -7.67
N ARG A 97 23.22 3.16 -8.44
CA ARG A 97 23.13 2.56 -9.79
C ARG A 97 22.61 1.11 -9.69
N PRO A 98 21.68 0.70 -10.56
CA PRO A 98 21.23 -0.68 -10.65
C PRO A 98 22.38 -1.62 -11.02
N ASP A 99 22.28 -2.89 -10.62
CA ASP A 99 23.30 -3.90 -10.91
C ASP A 99 23.48 -4.05 -12.43
N ARG A 100 24.73 -4.31 -12.85
CA ARG A 100 25.01 -4.65 -14.24
C ARG A 100 24.59 -6.11 -14.47
N SER A 101 23.71 -6.34 -15.44
CA SER A 101 23.46 -7.70 -15.94
C SER A 101 24.73 -8.29 -16.55
N LEU A 102 24.86 -9.64 -16.56
CA LEU A 102 25.95 -10.36 -17.24
C LEU A 102 26.03 -10.07 -18.75
N THR A 103 25.01 -9.40 -19.31
CA THR A 103 24.89 -9.03 -20.72
C THR A 103 25.18 -7.53 -20.97
N GLY A 104 25.66 -6.77 -19.98
CA GLY A 104 26.06 -5.37 -20.14
C GLY A 104 24.93 -4.35 -20.31
N LYS A 105 23.66 -4.78 -20.32
CA LYS A 105 22.49 -3.88 -20.37
C LYS A 105 22.15 -3.39 -18.95
N GLN A 106 22.02 -2.06 -18.79
CA GLN A 106 21.54 -1.44 -17.55
C GLN A 106 20.04 -1.71 -17.43
N GLN A 107 19.61 -2.44 -16.40
CA GLN A 107 18.19 -2.52 -16.04
C GLN A 107 17.85 -1.26 -15.25
N LEU A 108 17.05 -0.36 -15.82
CA LEU A 108 16.55 0.83 -15.15
C LEU A 108 15.30 0.45 -14.35
N GLU A 109 15.48 -0.09 -13.13
CA GLU A 109 14.37 -0.16 -12.16
C GLU A 109 14.25 1.19 -11.44
N THR A 110 13.32 2.03 -11.89
CA THR A 110 12.95 3.25 -11.19
C THR A 110 12.06 2.93 -9.99
N HIS A 111 12.67 2.51 -8.88
CA HIS A 111 11.99 2.55 -7.58
C HIS A 111 11.85 4.01 -7.14
N ARG A 112 10.65 4.60 -7.32
CA ARG A 112 10.28 5.86 -6.65
C ARG A 112 10.10 5.57 -5.16
N PHE A 113 11.16 5.78 -4.37
CA PHE A 113 11.10 5.67 -2.91
C PHE A 113 10.39 6.90 -2.32
N SER A 114 9.12 6.77 -1.95
CA SER A 114 8.45 7.73 -1.06
C SER A 114 8.74 7.34 0.39
N LEU A 115 9.75 7.99 0.98
CA LEU A 115 10.00 7.94 2.42
C LEU A 115 9.90 9.37 2.95
N SER A 116 8.81 9.65 3.66
CA SER A 116 8.75 10.76 4.61
C SER A 116 7.87 10.35 5.81
N PRO A 117 8.12 10.92 7.00
CA PRO A 117 8.13 10.15 8.26
C PRO A 117 6.78 10.13 8.97
N ILE A 118 6.40 8.92 9.39
CA ILE A 118 5.55 8.68 10.55
C ILE A 118 6.23 9.32 11.78
N ARG A 119 5.47 10.13 12.55
CA ARG A 119 5.82 10.90 13.78
C ARG A 119 6.39 12.31 13.60
N ARG A 120 5.48 13.29 13.45
CA ARG A 120 5.38 14.43 14.39
C ARG A 120 4.07 15.20 14.18
N ARG A 121 3.07 14.92 15.02
CA ARG A 121 2.02 15.82 15.56
C ARG A 121 0.92 14.98 16.22
N LEU A 122 1.28 14.29 17.31
CA LEU A 122 0.34 13.89 18.35
C LEU A 122 0.88 14.47 19.66
N SER A 123 0.75 15.78 19.78
CA SER A 123 0.73 16.49 21.05
C SER A 123 0.12 17.87 20.79
N SER A 124 -0.82 18.24 21.67
CA SER A 124 -1.59 19.49 21.74
C SER A 124 -2.59 19.78 20.60
N ILE A 125 -3.81 19.24 20.71
CA ILE A 125 -5.03 20.03 20.55
C ILE A 125 -6.01 19.55 21.62
N ASP A 126 -6.14 20.36 22.67
CA ASP A 126 -7.20 20.29 23.67
C ASP A 126 -8.59 20.47 23.03
N GLU A 127 -9.57 19.95 23.75
CA GLU A 127 -11.01 20.07 23.53
C GLU A 127 -11.47 21.45 23.04
N LYS A 128 -12.33 21.45 22.01
CA LYS A 128 -13.70 22.01 22.06
C LYS A 128 -14.47 21.81 20.74
N THR A 129 -15.59 21.11 20.90
CA THR A 129 -16.86 21.06 20.15
C THR A 129 -17.05 22.05 18.99
N THR A 130 -17.44 21.56 17.81
CA THR A 130 -18.78 21.74 17.19
C THR A 130 -18.80 21.30 15.72
N ASN A 131 -19.94 20.74 15.34
CA ASN A 131 -20.37 20.27 14.01
C ASN A 131 -19.85 21.11 12.82
N ASN A 132 -19.19 20.46 11.86
CA ASN A 132 -19.14 20.81 10.43
C ASN A 132 -18.26 19.77 9.68
N ASN A 133 -18.79 18.57 9.45
CA ASN A 133 -18.04 17.48 8.80
C ASN A 133 -17.95 17.62 7.26
N ASP A 134 -18.77 18.46 6.64
CA ASP A 134 -18.83 18.58 5.17
C ASP A 134 -17.81 19.57 4.56
N GLU A 135 -17.22 20.46 5.36
CA GLU A 135 -16.17 21.38 4.89
C GLU A 135 -14.75 20.84 5.04
N LYS A 136 -14.52 19.90 5.97
CA LYS A 136 -13.17 19.40 6.26
C LYS A 136 -12.65 18.45 5.17
N THR A 137 -13.52 17.63 4.59
CA THR A 137 -13.18 16.67 3.52
C THR A 137 -12.88 17.36 2.19
N LYS A 138 -13.67 18.38 1.80
CA LYS A 138 -13.40 19.20 0.59
C LYS A 138 -12.05 19.91 0.62
N ASN A 139 -11.51 20.19 1.81
CA ASN A 139 -10.24 20.88 2.00
C ASN A 139 -9.00 19.95 1.97
N LEU A 140 -9.17 18.63 1.99
CA LEU A 140 -8.02 17.70 2.00
C LEU A 140 -7.52 17.42 0.57
N SER A 141 -8.42 17.18 -0.38
CA SER A 141 -8.08 16.98 -1.80
C SER A 141 -7.46 18.24 -2.44
N GLN A 142 -7.83 19.43 -1.95
CA GLN A 142 -7.23 20.71 -2.35
C GLN A 142 -5.80 20.94 -1.82
N LYS A 143 -5.39 20.21 -0.77
CA LYS A 143 -4.03 20.28 -0.22
C LYS A 143 -3.05 19.32 -0.89
N LEU A 144 -3.56 18.38 -1.70
CA LEU A 144 -2.72 17.45 -2.44
C LEU A 144 -2.05 18.13 -3.64
N PRO A 145 -0.79 17.74 -3.97
CA PRO A 145 -0.17 18.04 -5.26
C PRO A 145 -1.09 17.71 -6.44
N VAL A 146 -0.97 18.48 -7.52
CA VAL A 146 -1.83 18.36 -8.71
C VAL A 146 -1.86 16.93 -9.27
N ASP A 147 -0.71 16.26 -9.30
CA ASP A 147 -0.62 14.87 -9.80
C ASP A 147 -1.42 13.89 -8.94
N LEU A 148 -1.34 14.01 -7.61
CA LEU A 148 -2.10 13.17 -6.68
C LEU A 148 -3.60 13.46 -6.75
N ARG A 149 -3.99 14.72 -6.93
CA ARG A 149 -5.39 15.10 -7.14
C ARG A 149 -5.95 14.52 -8.44
N THR A 150 -5.15 14.55 -9.51
CA THR A 150 -5.52 14.00 -10.82
C THR A 150 -5.66 12.48 -10.75
N MET A 151 -4.75 11.81 -10.02
CA MET A 151 -4.85 10.39 -9.74
C MET A 151 -6.12 10.06 -8.94
N LEU A 152 -6.40 10.81 -7.87
CA LEU A 152 -7.61 10.63 -7.07
C LEU A 152 -8.89 10.76 -7.92
N MET A 153 -9.01 11.82 -8.71
CA MET A 153 -10.13 12.00 -9.64
C MET A 153 -10.24 10.85 -10.64
N THR A 154 -9.10 10.35 -11.12
CA THR A 154 -9.07 9.21 -12.03
C THR A 154 -9.63 7.95 -11.38
N LEU A 155 -9.24 7.65 -10.15
CA LEU A 155 -9.73 6.49 -9.40
C LEU A 155 -11.23 6.62 -9.10
N GLN A 156 -11.69 7.81 -8.73
CA GLN A 156 -13.12 8.09 -8.54
C GLN A 156 -13.91 7.87 -9.83
N ASN A 157 -13.38 8.29 -10.98
CA ASN A 157 -14.01 8.07 -12.28
C ASN A 157 -14.06 6.58 -12.67
N ILE A 158 -13.03 5.81 -12.30
CA ILE A 158 -13.04 4.35 -12.48
C ILE A 158 -14.15 3.74 -11.60
N GLU A 159 -14.18 4.04 -10.30
CA GLU A 159 -15.24 3.54 -9.41
C GLU A 159 -16.62 3.89 -9.96
N ALA A 160 -16.86 5.14 -10.36
CA ALA A 160 -18.16 5.57 -10.86
C ALA A 160 -18.61 4.76 -12.08
N LYS A 161 -17.71 4.51 -13.04
CA LYS A 161 -18.00 3.66 -14.21
C LYS A 161 -18.27 2.21 -13.81
N VAL A 162 -17.42 1.66 -12.93
CA VAL A 162 -17.55 0.29 -12.43
C VAL A 162 -18.86 0.12 -11.69
N VAL A 163 -19.28 1.08 -10.88
CA VAL A 163 -20.51 1.02 -10.08
C VAL A 163 -21.75 1.20 -10.96
N HIS A 164 -21.72 2.13 -11.92
CA HIS A 164 -22.87 2.41 -12.79
C HIS A 164 -23.23 1.22 -13.69
N GLY A 165 -22.24 0.50 -14.19
CA GLY A 165 -22.46 -0.59 -15.14
C GLY A 165 -22.81 -0.12 -16.56
N ASP A 166 -23.24 -1.05 -17.40
CA ASP A 166 -23.51 -0.84 -18.82
C ASP A 166 -24.85 -1.45 -19.29
N THR A 167 -25.68 -1.92 -18.35
CA THR A 167 -26.93 -2.62 -18.66
C THR A 167 -28.02 -2.34 -17.64
N THR A 168 -29.27 -2.39 -18.09
CA THR A 168 -30.48 -2.33 -17.26
C THR A 168 -31.19 -3.69 -17.19
N HIS A 169 -30.63 -4.73 -17.80
CA HIS A 169 -31.17 -6.09 -17.73
C HIS A 169 -31.06 -6.63 -16.30
N ASP A 170 -32.00 -7.52 -15.93
CA ASP A 170 -31.96 -8.18 -14.63
C ASP A 170 -30.70 -9.05 -14.52
N ALA A 171 -30.07 -9.02 -13.37
CA ALA A 171 -28.85 -9.76 -13.11
C ALA A 171 -29.05 -11.28 -13.17
N ALA A 172 -30.24 -11.76 -12.83
CA ALA A 172 -30.61 -13.17 -12.92
C ALA A 172 -30.68 -13.67 -14.37
N ASP A 173 -30.96 -12.79 -15.34
CA ASP A 173 -30.96 -13.13 -16.77
C ASP A 173 -29.54 -13.12 -17.38
N ILE A 174 -28.60 -12.46 -16.70
CA ILE A 174 -27.23 -12.29 -17.15
C ILE A 174 -26.29 -13.37 -16.59
N TYR A 175 -26.47 -13.72 -15.31
CA TYR A 175 -25.58 -14.60 -14.58
C TYR A 175 -26.20 -15.99 -14.35
N PRO A 176 -25.42 -17.08 -14.37
CA PRO A 176 -23.97 -17.14 -14.55
C PRO A 176 -23.53 -16.77 -15.97
N LEU A 177 -22.34 -16.18 -16.09
CA LEU A 177 -21.75 -15.93 -17.40
C LEU A 177 -21.48 -17.26 -18.11
N ARG A 178 -21.71 -17.32 -19.43
CA ARG A 178 -21.30 -18.46 -20.27
C ARG A 178 -19.78 -18.51 -20.54
N ILE A 179 -19.01 -17.80 -19.71
CA ILE A 179 -17.55 -17.65 -19.80
C ILE A 179 -16.94 -18.39 -18.62
N ASN A 180 -16.02 -19.31 -18.90
CA ASN A 180 -15.58 -20.28 -17.90
C ASN A 180 -14.27 -19.88 -17.19
N THR A 181 -13.56 -18.85 -17.66
CA THR A 181 -12.28 -18.43 -17.06
C THR A 181 -12.11 -16.92 -17.01
N ILE A 182 -11.38 -16.43 -16.00
CA ILE A 182 -10.96 -15.01 -15.91
C ILE A 182 -10.09 -14.61 -17.11
N ARG A 183 -9.27 -15.54 -17.61
CA ARG A 183 -8.42 -15.31 -18.78
C ARG A 183 -9.23 -14.88 -20.00
N GLU A 184 -10.28 -15.63 -20.31
CA GLU A 184 -11.13 -15.36 -21.46
C GLU A 184 -11.78 -13.96 -21.40
N ILE A 185 -12.10 -13.50 -20.18
CA ILE A 185 -12.63 -12.15 -19.95
C ILE A 185 -11.56 -11.08 -20.22
N ILE A 186 -10.32 -11.30 -19.76
CA ILE A 186 -9.21 -10.35 -19.92
C ILE A 186 -8.71 -10.30 -21.38
N GLU A 187 -8.64 -11.44 -22.05
CA GLU A 187 -8.23 -11.54 -23.46
C GLU A 187 -9.29 -10.96 -24.41
N GLU A 188 -10.58 -11.08 -24.07
CA GLU A 188 -11.69 -10.56 -24.87
C GLU A 188 -12.68 -9.71 -24.04
N PRO A 189 -12.30 -8.48 -23.65
CA PRO A 189 -13.13 -7.62 -22.79
C PRO A 189 -14.54 -7.31 -23.35
N LYS A 190 -14.70 -7.40 -24.67
CA LYS A 190 -15.98 -7.21 -25.37
C LYS A 190 -17.05 -8.22 -24.95
N LYS A 191 -16.65 -9.40 -24.45
CA LYS A 191 -17.58 -10.41 -23.95
C LYS A 191 -18.38 -9.96 -22.73
N LEU A 192 -17.91 -8.92 -22.02
CA LEU A 192 -18.63 -8.31 -20.91
C LEU A 192 -19.57 -7.18 -21.31
N MET A 193 -19.63 -6.77 -22.58
CA MET A 193 -20.54 -5.70 -23.00
C MET A 193 -22.00 -6.06 -22.69
N GLY A 194 -22.67 -5.17 -21.96
CA GLY A 194 -24.07 -5.36 -21.53
C GLY A 194 -24.24 -6.36 -20.39
N ARG A 195 -23.14 -6.76 -19.72
CA ARG A 195 -23.12 -7.73 -18.63
C ARG A 195 -22.83 -7.09 -17.26
N ARG A 196 -22.73 -5.76 -17.18
CA ARG A 196 -22.41 -5.02 -15.94
C ARG A 196 -23.66 -4.37 -15.39
N THR A 197 -24.31 -5.01 -14.43
CA THR A 197 -25.47 -4.41 -13.75
C THR A 197 -25.04 -3.25 -12.84
N GLU A 198 -25.97 -2.37 -12.49
CA GLU A 198 -25.69 -1.31 -11.51
C GLU A 198 -25.38 -1.91 -10.13
N MET A 199 -24.41 -1.35 -9.41
CA MET A 199 -24.05 -1.75 -8.05
C MET A 199 -24.55 -0.75 -7.03
N ARG A 200 -25.40 -1.19 -6.10
CA ARG A 200 -25.94 -0.35 -5.03
C ARG A 200 -25.99 -1.10 -3.72
N TYR A 201 -25.76 -0.37 -2.64
CA TYR A 201 -25.56 -0.92 -1.30
C TYR A 201 -26.63 -0.47 -0.31
N GLU A 202 -27.66 0.25 -0.77
CA GLU A 202 -28.84 0.59 0.00
C GLU A 202 -29.60 -0.68 0.40
N PRO A 203 -29.89 -0.90 1.71
CA PRO A 203 -30.51 -2.12 2.21
C PRO A 203 -32.02 -2.11 1.98
N TYR A 204 -32.45 -2.19 0.72
CA TYR A 204 -33.88 -2.10 0.35
C TYR A 204 -34.66 -3.37 0.76
N ARG A 205 -34.05 -4.54 0.61
CA ARG A 205 -34.68 -5.83 0.93
C ARG A 205 -33.67 -6.87 1.39
N MET A 206 -34.15 -7.90 2.07
CA MET A 206 -33.32 -9.06 2.36
C MET A 206 -32.97 -9.79 1.06
N ALA A 207 -31.72 -10.24 0.94
CA ALA A 207 -31.30 -11.11 -0.17
C ALA A 207 -32.09 -12.42 -0.15
N LYS A 208 -32.11 -13.14 -1.27
CA LYS A 208 -32.51 -14.55 -1.33
C LYS A 208 -31.26 -15.41 -1.56
N ASN A 209 -31.36 -16.70 -1.25
CA ASN A 209 -30.28 -17.68 -1.45
C ASN A 209 -29.76 -17.74 -2.90
N GLU A 210 -30.66 -17.63 -3.86
CA GLU A 210 -30.32 -17.58 -5.28
C GLU A 210 -29.58 -16.30 -5.69
N GLU A 211 -29.56 -15.23 -4.89
CA GLU A 211 -28.98 -13.96 -5.34
C GLU A 211 -27.50 -13.81 -4.99
N PHE A 212 -26.95 -14.72 -4.18
CA PHE A 212 -25.55 -14.68 -3.80
C PHE A 212 -24.62 -14.89 -4.99
N PHE A 213 -24.97 -15.77 -5.94
CA PHE A 213 -24.15 -15.97 -7.13
C PHE A 213 -24.10 -14.71 -7.99
N VAL A 214 -25.22 -13.99 -8.12
CA VAL A 214 -25.31 -12.71 -8.83
C VAL A 214 -24.33 -11.69 -8.22
N VAL A 215 -24.33 -11.57 -6.90
CA VAL A 215 -23.42 -10.67 -6.16
C VAL A 215 -21.97 -11.05 -6.42
N VAL A 216 -21.64 -12.33 -6.35
CA VAL A 216 -20.27 -12.84 -6.61
C VAL A 216 -19.81 -12.54 -8.03
N TYR A 217 -20.62 -12.85 -9.06
CA TYR A 217 -20.29 -12.55 -10.45
C TYR A 217 -20.10 -11.06 -10.65
N ARG A 218 -21.00 -10.24 -10.09
CA ARG A 218 -20.92 -8.80 -10.26
C ARG A 218 -19.67 -8.19 -9.63
N ARG A 219 -19.28 -8.69 -8.45
CA ARG A 219 -18.04 -8.32 -7.75
C ARG A 219 -16.79 -8.78 -8.49
N LEU A 220 -16.83 -9.95 -9.13
CA LEU A 220 -15.73 -10.44 -9.96
C LEU A 220 -15.52 -9.56 -11.19
N ILE A 221 -16.60 -9.22 -11.89
CA ILE A 221 -16.56 -8.29 -13.03
C ILE A 221 -16.03 -6.93 -12.59
N ALA A 222 -16.46 -6.41 -11.43
CA ALA A 222 -15.94 -5.17 -10.87
C ALA A 222 -14.42 -5.23 -10.62
N ALA A 223 -13.91 -6.34 -10.09
CA ALA A 223 -12.47 -6.53 -9.89
C ALA A 223 -11.71 -6.55 -11.23
N VAL A 224 -12.24 -7.22 -12.25
CA VAL A 224 -11.67 -7.21 -13.60
C VAL A 224 -11.65 -5.80 -14.19
N ASP A 225 -12.78 -5.09 -14.15
CA ASP A 225 -12.88 -3.75 -14.72
C ASP A 225 -11.91 -2.76 -14.05
N TRP A 226 -11.73 -2.88 -12.72
CA TRP A 226 -10.73 -2.11 -12.00
C TRP A 226 -9.30 -2.45 -12.41
N VAL A 227 -8.94 -3.74 -12.49
CA VAL A 227 -7.60 -4.18 -12.90
C VAL A 227 -7.29 -3.75 -14.33
N GLU A 228 -8.22 -3.90 -15.28
CA GLU A 228 -8.03 -3.45 -16.66
C GLU A 228 -7.87 -1.93 -16.73
N ALA A 229 -8.72 -1.17 -16.02
CA ALA A 229 -8.60 0.29 -16.00
C ALA A 229 -7.26 0.77 -15.43
N LEU A 230 -6.72 0.10 -14.41
CA LEU A 230 -5.40 0.43 -13.86
C LEU A 230 -4.28 -0.04 -14.78
N ALA A 231 -4.41 -1.21 -15.39
CA ALA A 231 -3.42 -1.76 -16.33
C ALA A 231 -3.20 -0.85 -17.54
N ASP A 232 -4.27 -0.29 -18.10
CA ASP A 232 -4.20 0.67 -19.20
C ASP A 232 -3.42 1.95 -18.84
N ARG A 233 -3.37 2.30 -17.55
CA ARG A 233 -2.72 3.53 -17.04
C ARG A 233 -1.29 3.31 -16.61
N VAL A 234 -1.02 2.21 -15.91
CA VAL A 234 0.32 1.84 -15.46
C VAL A 234 1.16 1.35 -16.65
N GLY A 235 0.52 0.69 -17.62
CA GLY A 235 1.19 0.06 -18.75
C GLY A 235 2.04 -1.15 -18.33
N GLY A 236 2.41 -1.99 -19.29
CA GLY A 236 3.40 -3.05 -19.08
C GLY A 236 2.94 -4.26 -18.25
N LEU A 237 1.68 -4.34 -17.83
CA LEU A 237 1.14 -5.53 -17.17
C LEU A 237 0.78 -6.62 -18.19
N SER A 238 1.39 -7.78 -18.03
CA SER A 238 1.06 -8.97 -18.82
C SER A 238 -0.33 -9.51 -18.46
N ILE A 239 -0.88 -10.38 -19.31
CA ILE A 239 -2.16 -11.04 -19.04
C ILE A 239 -2.08 -11.86 -17.74
N GLU A 240 -0.93 -12.50 -17.47
CA GLU A 240 -0.73 -13.27 -16.23
C GLU A 240 -0.75 -12.38 -14.98
N ASP A 241 -0.15 -11.19 -15.06
CA ASP A 241 -0.15 -10.24 -13.95
C ASP A 241 -1.57 -9.76 -13.66
N ARG A 242 -2.34 -9.44 -14.71
CA ARG A 242 -3.74 -9.01 -14.57
C ARG A 242 -4.61 -10.11 -13.97
N ILE A 243 -4.49 -11.34 -14.45
CA ILE A 243 -5.20 -12.50 -13.88
C ILE A 243 -4.83 -12.68 -12.40
N SER A 244 -3.54 -12.55 -12.08
CA SER A 244 -3.04 -12.71 -10.70
C SER A 244 -3.59 -11.63 -9.78
N LEU A 245 -3.61 -10.36 -10.24
CA LEU A 245 -4.20 -9.24 -9.53
C LEU A 245 -5.68 -9.43 -9.27
N VAL A 246 -6.47 -9.83 -10.28
CA VAL A 246 -7.91 -10.10 -10.11
C VAL A 246 -8.12 -11.19 -9.06
N LYS A 247 -7.35 -12.28 -9.11
CA LYS A 247 -7.45 -13.39 -8.16
C LYS A 247 -7.05 -12.98 -6.73
N SER A 248 -6.01 -12.16 -6.57
CA SER A 248 -5.55 -11.71 -5.26
C SER A 248 -6.49 -10.70 -4.62
N CYS A 249 -7.05 -9.78 -5.41
CA CYS A 249 -7.83 -8.67 -4.90
C CYS A 249 -9.33 -9.00 -4.74
N PHE A 250 -9.88 -9.93 -5.54
CA PHE A 250 -11.32 -10.22 -5.57
C PHE A 250 -11.94 -10.47 -4.18
N GLY A 251 -11.33 -11.38 -3.40
CA GLY A 251 -11.83 -11.74 -2.06
C GLY A 251 -11.74 -10.56 -1.09
N PRO A 252 -10.53 -10.07 -0.78
CA PRO A 252 -10.32 -8.95 0.15
C PRO A 252 -11.15 -7.71 -0.19
N LEU A 253 -11.20 -7.31 -1.47
CA LEU A 253 -11.96 -6.13 -1.88
C LEU A 253 -13.45 -6.34 -1.75
N THR A 254 -13.96 -7.55 -1.98
CA THR A 254 -15.39 -7.84 -1.79
C THR A 254 -15.80 -7.68 -0.34
N LEU A 255 -15.03 -8.26 0.59
CA LEU A 255 -15.30 -8.11 2.02
C LEU A 255 -15.15 -6.66 2.48
N PHE A 256 -14.09 -5.98 2.05
CA PHE A 256 -13.85 -4.57 2.37
C PHE A 256 -14.97 -3.68 1.85
N LYS A 257 -15.32 -3.75 0.55
CA LYS A 257 -16.33 -2.88 -0.06
C LYS A 257 -17.72 -3.13 0.55
N CYS A 258 -18.13 -4.38 0.76
CA CYS A 258 -19.41 -4.65 1.42
C CYS A 258 -19.43 -4.04 2.83
N SER A 259 -18.36 -4.21 3.60
CA SER A 259 -18.28 -3.69 4.98
C SER A 259 -18.22 -2.16 5.02
N ALA A 260 -17.38 -1.54 4.20
CA ALA A 260 -17.24 -0.09 4.14
C ALA A 260 -18.53 0.59 3.65
N ARG A 261 -19.17 0.04 2.62
CA ARG A 261 -20.45 0.55 2.12
C ARG A 261 -21.56 0.39 3.15
N THR A 262 -21.62 -0.76 3.83
CA THR A 262 -22.57 -0.97 4.95
C THR A 262 -22.38 0.09 6.04
N ALA A 263 -21.14 0.38 6.42
CA ALA A 263 -20.83 1.36 7.46
C ALA A 263 -21.31 2.78 7.11
N VAL A 264 -21.25 3.14 5.82
CA VAL A 264 -21.68 4.46 5.31
C VAL A 264 -23.21 4.53 5.14
N VAL A 265 -23.82 3.49 4.58
CA VAL A 265 -25.21 3.55 4.10
C VAL A 265 -26.23 3.29 5.20
N THR A 266 -25.87 2.58 6.28
CA THR A 266 -26.79 2.29 7.38
C THR A 266 -26.09 2.25 8.73
N GLN A 267 -26.82 2.64 9.78
CA GLN A 267 -26.39 2.51 11.19
C GLN A 267 -26.88 1.20 11.83
N ASN A 268 -27.70 0.41 11.14
CA ASN A 268 -28.17 -0.87 11.66
C ASN A 268 -26.99 -1.84 11.87
N GLU A 269 -26.82 -2.34 13.09
CA GLU A 269 -25.70 -3.21 13.48
C GLU A 269 -25.88 -4.68 13.06
N ASP A 270 -27.08 -5.03 12.60
CA ASP A 270 -27.48 -6.40 12.27
C ASP A 270 -27.69 -6.62 10.76
N MET A 271 -27.22 -5.70 9.92
CA MET A 271 -27.39 -5.78 8.46
C MET A 271 -26.06 -5.57 7.75
N LEU A 272 -25.69 -6.53 6.90
CA LEU A 272 -24.59 -6.40 5.95
C LEU A 272 -25.16 -6.16 4.55
N CYS A 273 -24.81 -5.03 3.94
CA CYS A 273 -25.30 -4.64 2.62
C CYS A 273 -24.48 -5.29 1.50
N LEU A 274 -25.18 -5.78 0.47
CA LEU A 274 -24.63 -6.36 -0.74
C LEU A 274 -24.73 -5.36 -1.90
N CYS A 275 -24.07 -5.65 -3.02
CA CYS A 275 -24.00 -4.73 -4.17
C CYS A 275 -25.22 -4.77 -5.11
N ASN A 276 -26.32 -5.41 -4.72
CA ASN A 276 -27.52 -5.61 -5.54
C ASN A 276 -28.79 -5.11 -4.84
N PHE A 277 -28.70 -3.99 -4.10
CA PHE A 277 -29.83 -3.42 -3.32
C PHE A 277 -30.37 -4.34 -2.21
N ALA A 278 -29.62 -5.38 -1.87
CA ALA A 278 -30.01 -6.36 -0.88
C ALA A 278 -29.12 -6.31 0.36
N TYR A 279 -29.62 -6.84 1.47
CA TYR A 279 -28.83 -7.04 2.68
C TYR A 279 -28.97 -8.46 3.22
N VAL A 280 -28.03 -8.83 4.08
CA VAL A 280 -28.02 -10.08 4.83
C VAL A 280 -28.10 -9.75 6.32
N PRO A 281 -29.00 -10.38 7.08
CA PRO A 281 -29.07 -10.17 8.51
C PRO A 281 -27.91 -10.88 9.23
N ARG A 282 -27.56 -10.36 10.41
CA ARG A 282 -26.74 -11.08 11.38
C ARG A 282 -27.38 -12.43 11.72
N ASN A 283 -26.56 -13.45 12.05
CA ASN A 283 -27.04 -14.80 12.30
C ASN A 283 -27.85 -15.38 11.13
N ILE A 284 -27.31 -15.25 9.92
CA ILE A 284 -27.96 -15.69 8.67
C ILE A 284 -28.52 -17.12 8.76
N SER A 285 -27.87 -18.02 9.51
CA SER A 285 -28.29 -19.41 9.67
C SER A 285 -29.58 -19.63 10.44
N LYS A 286 -30.05 -18.65 11.21
CA LYS A 286 -31.41 -18.67 11.76
C LYS A 286 -32.44 -18.18 10.75
N ALA A 287 -32.02 -17.39 9.76
CA ALA A 287 -32.89 -16.79 8.77
C ALA A 287 -33.10 -17.68 7.52
N TYR A 288 -32.20 -18.64 7.27
CA TYR A 288 -32.31 -19.58 6.15
C TYR A 288 -32.22 -21.03 6.63
N ASN A 289 -33.14 -21.87 6.12
CA ASN A 289 -33.20 -23.29 6.47
C ASN A 289 -32.08 -24.14 5.84
N ASP A 290 -31.48 -23.66 4.75
CA ASP A 290 -30.31 -24.28 4.12
C ASP A 290 -29.04 -23.56 4.56
N ALA A 291 -28.16 -24.26 5.27
CA ALA A 291 -26.88 -23.75 5.75
C ALA A 291 -25.93 -23.47 4.57
N TYR A 292 -25.91 -22.22 4.10
CA TYR A 292 -25.01 -21.75 3.05
C TYR A 292 -23.57 -21.48 3.55
N HIS A 293 -22.65 -21.27 2.62
CA HIS A 293 -21.23 -20.88 2.83
C HIS A 293 -21.00 -19.62 3.70
N LEU A 294 -22.05 -18.87 4.06
CA LEU A 294 -22.01 -17.72 4.97
C LEU A 294 -22.32 -18.08 6.44
N ASP A 295 -22.71 -19.34 6.72
CA ASP A 295 -22.98 -19.88 8.06
C ASP A 295 -21.70 -20.15 8.88
N ASN A 296 -20.53 -19.78 8.36
CA ASN A 296 -19.26 -19.84 9.11
C ASN A 296 -19.04 -18.61 10.02
N GLY A 297 -20.10 -17.86 10.35
CA GLY A 297 -20.03 -16.61 11.12
C GLY A 297 -19.34 -15.46 10.38
N LEU A 298 -19.13 -15.56 9.05
CA LEU A 298 -18.48 -14.51 8.28
C LEU A 298 -19.24 -13.18 8.38
N VAL A 299 -20.57 -13.19 8.28
CA VAL A 299 -21.39 -11.97 8.38
C VAL A 299 -21.16 -11.28 9.72
N ASP A 300 -21.25 -12.03 10.82
CA ASP A 300 -21.02 -11.54 12.18
C ASP A 300 -19.62 -10.94 12.35
N ARG A 301 -18.60 -11.61 11.80
CA ARG A 301 -17.22 -11.12 11.82
C ARG A 301 -17.05 -9.85 11.00
N LEU A 302 -17.64 -9.76 9.80
CA LEU A 302 -17.59 -8.53 9.00
C LEU A 302 -18.24 -7.36 9.73
N LEU A 303 -19.40 -7.57 10.36
CA LEU A 303 -20.11 -6.53 11.11
C LEU A 303 -19.29 -6.06 12.32
N ASN A 304 -18.67 -6.98 13.05
CA ASN A 304 -17.94 -6.68 14.29
C ASN A 304 -16.52 -6.16 14.04
N GLU A 305 -15.78 -6.81 13.14
CA GLU A 305 -14.35 -6.56 12.91
C GLU A 305 -14.09 -5.52 11.82
N LEU A 306 -15.04 -5.24 10.92
CA LEU A 306 -14.88 -4.25 9.86
C LEU A 306 -15.91 -3.11 9.93
N VAL A 307 -17.21 -3.41 9.84
CA VAL A 307 -18.26 -2.37 9.79
C VAL A 307 -18.23 -1.48 11.02
N THR A 308 -18.15 -2.06 12.22
CA THR A 308 -18.13 -1.31 13.48
C THR A 308 -16.91 -0.38 13.56
N PRO A 309 -15.66 -0.83 13.32
CA PRO A 309 -14.52 0.06 13.21
C PRO A 309 -14.66 1.12 12.13
N PHE A 310 -15.15 0.77 10.94
CA PHE A 310 -15.35 1.69 9.82
C PHE A 310 -16.31 2.84 10.14
N ARG A 311 -17.37 2.56 10.91
CA ARG A 311 -18.28 3.61 11.42
C ARG A 311 -17.56 4.57 12.38
N ARG A 312 -16.71 4.05 13.27
CA ARG A 312 -15.97 4.87 14.25
C ARG A 312 -14.96 5.80 13.60
N ILE A 313 -14.33 5.36 12.51
CA ILE A 313 -13.33 6.18 11.79
C ILE A 313 -13.96 7.08 10.71
N HIS A 314 -15.27 6.96 10.45
CA HIS A 314 -16.00 7.74 9.45
C HIS A 314 -15.35 7.74 8.07
N LEU A 315 -15.11 6.54 7.51
CA LEU A 315 -14.54 6.39 6.16
C LEU A 315 -15.32 7.22 5.13
N SER A 316 -14.61 8.10 4.45
CA SER A 316 -15.14 8.89 3.34
C SER A 316 -15.18 8.09 2.04
N GLU A 317 -16.01 8.54 1.09
CA GLU A 317 -16.09 7.96 -0.26
C GLU A 317 -14.74 7.91 -0.96
N GLU A 318 -13.93 8.96 -0.81
CA GLU A 318 -12.58 9.03 -1.37
C GLU A 318 -11.67 7.93 -0.80
N GLU A 319 -11.70 7.73 0.51
CA GLU A 319 -10.90 6.69 1.16
C GLU A 319 -11.35 5.29 0.70
N ILE A 320 -12.65 5.02 0.65
CA ILE A 320 -13.20 3.73 0.22
C ILE A 320 -12.79 3.38 -1.22
N VAL A 321 -12.68 4.37 -2.10
CA VAL A 321 -12.20 4.17 -3.47
C VAL A 321 -10.70 3.91 -3.50
N ASN A 322 -9.91 4.68 -2.75
CA ASN A 322 -8.45 4.58 -2.75
C ASN A 322 -7.92 3.26 -2.16
N PHE A 323 -8.68 2.59 -1.29
CA PHE A 323 -8.30 1.30 -0.73
C PHE A 323 -8.08 0.22 -1.81
N PHE A 324 -8.62 0.38 -3.04
CA PHE A 324 -8.29 -0.53 -4.15
C PHE A 324 -6.79 -0.58 -4.42
N LEU A 325 -6.05 0.53 -4.26
CA LEU A 325 -4.61 0.58 -4.54
C LEU A 325 -3.74 -0.14 -3.49
N ILE A 326 -4.33 -0.58 -2.38
CA ILE A 326 -3.63 -1.22 -1.27
C ILE A 326 -3.70 -2.76 -1.37
N PHE A 327 -4.71 -3.29 -2.08
CA PHE A 327 -4.97 -4.73 -2.24
C PHE A 327 -4.61 -5.22 -3.65
#